data_AF-B1M196-F1
#
_entry.id   AF-B1M196-F1
#
_cell.length_a   1.000
_cell.length_b   1.000
_cell.length_c   1.000
_cell.angle_alpha   90.00
_cell.angle_beta   90.00
_cell.angle_gamma   90.00
#
_symmetry.space_group_name_H-M   'P 1'
#
loop_
_entity.id
_entity.type
_entity.pdbx_description
1 polymer ?
#
loop_
_entity_poly.entity_id
_entity_poly.type
_entity_poly.pdbx_seq_one_letter_code
_entity_poly.pdbx_strand_id
1 'polypeptide(L)'
;MIDTQEEDHRREELGSLYVITAHEFNHVARSTPIDRRFFDRDLPAKFYFVDRNGAPRDFRSAYIEERILNPSIVDAGSRFIAEWSFLLTEFEKPFAQYPFFVVSSRFFEKNLSLPLELQTVLAFAFPCLKCYGWGYLPSYDRKANFQDLQFYKEVGYLGIKDEGIAFLDGLYGVRFVDQYRMISDFFCNYIGFQSREHLIEYVKFYLPLIRRFFDADWNIVRQPELYVRRTGTYRNEKPFTLLLEMASHLFFYKNNLRFCGVSYDGIHEVDERETIMRPIITWDQAG
;
A
#
# COMPACT_ATOMS: atom_id res chain seq x y z
N MET A 1 -10.77 37.62 -4.60
CA MET A 1 -9.98 36.89 -3.59
C MET A 1 -10.89 35.81 -3.10
N ILE A 2 -10.73 34.60 -3.63
CA ILE A 2 -11.45 33.42 -3.12
C ILE A 2 -10.79 33.09 -1.78
N ASP A 3 -11.63 32.90 -0.77
CA ASP A 3 -11.21 32.78 0.62
C ASP A 3 -10.42 31.48 0.79
N THR A 4 -9.13 31.60 1.08
CA THR A 4 -8.20 30.47 1.24
C THR A 4 -8.65 29.48 2.31
N GLN A 5 -9.50 29.91 3.26
CA GLN A 5 -10.06 29.02 4.29
C GLN A 5 -11.19 28.12 3.76
N GLU A 6 -11.98 28.57 2.77
CA GLU A 6 -13.02 27.75 2.14
C GLU A 6 -12.42 26.68 1.21
N GLU A 7 -11.32 27.01 0.51
CA GLU A 7 -10.57 26.04 -0.30
C GLU A 7 -9.85 25.00 0.56
N ASP A 8 -9.25 25.39 1.69
CA ASP A 8 -8.62 24.45 2.63
C ASP A 8 -9.68 23.52 3.26
N HIS A 9 -10.86 24.02 3.63
CA HIS A 9 -11.94 23.17 4.13
C HIS A 9 -12.49 22.19 3.08
N ARG A 10 -12.67 22.61 1.82
CA ARG A 10 -13.06 21.70 0.73
C ARG A 10 -11.99 20.64 0.41
N ARG A 11 -10.72 20.96 0.63
CA ARG A 11 -9.60 19.99 0.48
C ARG A 11 -9.55 19.00 1.65
N GLU A 12 -9.84 19.47 2.87
CA GLU A 12 -10.00 18.59 4.04
C GLU A 12 -11.21 17.65 3.91
N GLU A 13 -12.27 18.05 3.19
CA GLU A 13 -13.44 17.20 2.93
C GLU A 13 -13.13 15.97 2.07
N LEU A 14 -12.11 16.01 1.22
CA LEU A 14 -11.73 14.88 0.37
C LEU A 14 -10.90 13.85 1.15
N GLY A 15 -9.95 14.26 1.98
CA GLY A 15 -9.01 13.36 2.67
C GLY A 15 -7.55 13.59 2.25
N SER A 16 -6.60 12.86 2.86
CA SER A 16 -5.17 13.06 2.64
C SER A 16 -4.55 12.00 1.73
N LEU A 17 -3.65 12.40 0.82
CA LEU A 17 -2.81 11.46 0.06
C LEU A 17 -1.37 11.50 0.58
N TYR A 18 -0.88 10.39 1.13
CA TYR A 18 0.51 10.28 1.55
C TYR A 18 1.37 9.66 0.44
N VAL A 19 2.36 10.42 -0.04
CA VAL A 19 3.28 9.98 -1.10
C VAL A 19 4.56 9.46 -0.47
N ILE A 20 4.66 8.13 -0.33
CA ILE A 20 5.80 7.44 0.27
C ILE A 20 6.98 7.49 -0.70
N THR A 21 8.07 8.09 -0.23
CA THR A 21 9.20 8.49 -1.06
C THR A 21 10.51 7.96 -0.46
N ALA A 22 11.09 6.98 -1.14
CA ALA A 22 12.50 6.60 -0.98
C ALA A 22 13.31 7.37 -2.04
N HIS A 23 13.47 8.68 -1.84
CA HIS A 23 14.04 9.65 -2.77
C HIS A 23 15.38 9.21 -3.36
N GLU A 24 16.32 8.79 -2.52
CA GLU A 24 17.66 8.40 -2.95
C GLU A 24 17.59 7.19 -3.91
N PHE A 25 16.82 6.18 -3.53
CA PHE A 25 16.71 4.94 -4.29
C PHE A 25 15.83 5.08 -5.55
N ASN A 26 14.66 5.71 -5.42
CA ASN A 26 13.66 5.79 -6.49
C ASN A 26 13.95 6.89 -7.51
N HIS A 27 14.64 7.95 -7.10
CA HIS A 27 14.77 9.16 -7.92
C HIS A 27 16.23 9.53 -8.22
N VAL A 28 17.09 9.62 -7.20
CA VAL A 28 18.51 10.00 -7.39
C VAL A 28 19.28 8.89 -8.12
N ALA A 29 19.31 7.68 -7.55
CA ALA A 29 20.04 6.54 -8.12
C ALA A 29 19.54 6.14 -9.53
N ARG A 30 18.29 6.47 -9.85
CA ARG A 30 17.65 6.19 -11.14
C ARG A 30 17.67 7.37 -12.11
N SER A 31 18.18 8.54 -11.69
CA SER A 31 18.11 9.78 -12.46
C SER A 31 16.69 10.06 -13.01
N THR A 32 15.67 9.79 -12.20
CA THR A 32 14.25 9.93 -12.56
C THR A 32 13.59 10.86 -11.56
N PRO A 33 13.14 12.08 -11.93
CA PRO A 33 12.52 12.99 -10.97
C PRO A 33 11.19 12.43 -10.43
N ILE A 34 10.73 12.96 -9.30
CA ILE A 34 9.35 12.73 -8.85
C ILE A 34 8.41 13.32 -9.90
N ASP A 35 7.34 12.58 -10.23
CA ASP A 35 6.34 13.06 -11.19
C ASP A 35 5.71 14.38 -10.73
N ARG A 36 5.71 15.38 -11.61
CA ARG A 36 5.23 16.73 -11.31
C ARG A 36 3.76 16.79 -10.88
N ARG A 37 2.94 15.81 -11.27
CA ARG A 37 1.52 15.73 -10.89
C ARG A 37 1.31 15.64 -9.38
N PHE A 38 2.29 15.12 -8.64
CA PHE A 38 2.22 15.13 -7.16
C PHE A 38 2.38 16.51 -6.53
N PHE A 39 2.77 17.52 -7.32
CA PHE A 39 2.94 18.89 -6.87
C PHE A 39 1.79 19.79 -7.32
N ASP A 40 0.78 19.22 -7.98
CA ASP A 40 -0.41 19.95 -8.38
C ASP A 40 -1.16 20.44 -7.14
N ARG A 41 -1.54 21.72 -7.13
CA ARG A 41 -2.12 22.36 -5.95
C ARG A 41 -3.41 21.68 -5.51
N ASP A 42 -4.15 21.10 -6.44
CA ASP A 42 -5.47 20.49 -6.19
C ASP A 42 -5.37 19.06 -5.67
N LEU A 43 -4.16 18.48 -5.64
CA LEU A 43 -3.92 17.18 -5.03
C LEU A 43 -3.56 17.39 -3.55
N PRO A 44 -4.28 16.76 -2.60
CA PRO A 44 -3.97 16.86 -1.17
C PRO A 44 -2.77 15.99 -0.78
N ALA A 45 -1.67 16.11 -1.52
CA ALA A 45 -0.48 15.29 -1.36
C ALA A 45 0.43 15.80 -0.23
N LYS A 46 0.77 14.91 0.69
CA LYS A 46 1.81 15.09 1.71
C LYS A 46 2.87 14.02 1.52
N PHE A 47 4.12 14.43 1.33
CA PHE A 47 5.22 13.50 1.10
C PHE A 47 5.69 12.87 2.41
N TYR A 48 6.04 11.59 2.37
CA TYR A 48 6.66 10.89 3.49
C TYR A 48 8.00 10.30 3.06
N PHE A 49 9.09 10.85 3.59
CA PHE A 49 10.44 10.44 3.24
C PHE A 49 10.92 9.33 4.18
N VAL A 50 11.17 8.14 3.60
CA VAL A 50 11.70 6.96 4.32
C VAL A 50 13.23 6.93 4.34
N ASP A 51 13.89 7.81 3.57
CA ASP A 51 15.35 7.82 3.50
C ASP A 51 15.99 8.34 4.78
N ARG A 52 17.16 7.78 5.11
CA ARG A 52 18.02 8.27 6.20
C ARG A 52 18.40 9.75 6.06
N ASN A 53 18.47 10.25 4.83
CA ASN A 53 18.83 11.63 4.53
C ASN A 53 17.66 12.60 4.71
N GLY A 54 16.42 12.10 4.82
CA GLY A 54 15.21 12.92 4.85
C GLY A 54 14.86 13.51 3.48
N ALA A 55 14.14 14.63 3.50
CA ALA A 55 13.77 15.35 2.30
C ALA A 55 14.98 16.11 1.70
N PRO A 56 15.01 16.33 0.37
CA PRO A 56 15.96 17.25 -0.25
C PRO A 56 15.88 18.65 0.38
N ARG A 57 17.03 19.34 0.50
CA ARG A 57 17.11 20.65 1.17
C ARG A 57 16.19 21.72 0.56
N ASP A 58 15.90 21.60 -0.72
CA ASP A 58 15.07 22.51 -1.50
C ASP A 58 13.65 21.98 -1.73
N PHE A 59 13.23 20.92 -1.05
CA PHE A 59 11.89 20.36 -1.17
C PHE A 59 10.84 21.31 -0.56
N ARG A 60 9.86 21.73 -1.38
CA ARG A 60 8.93 22.82 -1.01
C ARG A 60 7.51 22.37 -0.69
N SER A 61 7.12 21.14 -1.02
CA SER A 61 5.78 20.61 -0.72
C SER A 61 5.65 20.22 0.75
N ALA A 62 4.43 19.99 1.25
CA ALA A 62 4.25 19.45 2.59
C ALA A 62 4.91 18.06 2.71
N TYR A 63 5.70 17.84 3.76
CA TYR A 63 6.37 16.55 3.97
C TYR A 63 6.52 16.18 5.44
N ILE A 64 6.83 14.89 5.65
CA ILE A 64 7.20 14.26 6.92
C ILE A 64 8.47 13.44 6.66
N GLU A 65 9.40 13.43 7.61
CA GLU A 65 10.61 12.61 7.55
C GLU A 65 10.56 11.49 8.60
N GLU A 66 10.66 10.24 8.16
CA GLU A 66 10.63 9.06 9.04
C GLU A 66 11.75 9.12 10.09
N ARG A 67 12.94 9.60 9.70
CA ARG A 67 14.09 9.73 10.62
C ARG A 67 13.86 10.67 11.80
N ILE A 68 12.93 11.63 11.67
CA ILE A 68 12.58 12.54 12.75
C ILE A 68 11.53 11.89 13.65
N LEU A 69 10.55 11.23 13.02
CA LEU A 69 9.38 10.69 13.72
C LEU A 69 9.65 9.34 14.42
N ASN A 70 10.32 8.43 13.73
CA ASN A 70 10.67 7.08 14.20
C ASN A 70 12.09 6.70 13.74
N PRO A 71 13.14 7.26 14.37
CA PRO A 71 14.52 7.01 13.97
C PRO A 71 14.92 5.53 14.03
N SER A 72 14.30 4.74 14.90
CA SER A 72 14.59 3.31 15.07
C SER A 72 14.18 2.45 13.86
N ILE A 73 13.10 2.81 13.14
CA ILE A 73 12.61 1.99 12.03
C ILE A 73 13.33 2.26 10.71
N VAL A 74 14.01 3.41 10.56
CA VAL A 74 14.52 3.92 9.26
C VAL A 74 15.36 2.89 8.49
N ASP A 75 16.24 2.14 9.17
CA ASP A 75 17.02 1.11 8.48
C ASP A 75 16.14 -0.02 7.96
N ALA A 76 15.26 -0.54 8.81
CA ALA A 76 14.34 -1.61 8.45
C ALA A 76 13.33 -1.16 7.37
N GLY A 77 12.82 0.06 7.49
CA GLY A 77 11.93 0.71 6.54
C GLY A 77 12.55 0.82 5.15
N SER A 78 13.72 1.44 5.06
CA SER A 78 14.39 1.62 3.77
C SER A 78 14.76 0.28 3.08
N ARG A 79 15.20 -0.72 3.85
CA ARG A 79 15.75 -1.98 3.31
C ARG A 79 14.73 -3.09 3.10
N PHE A 80 13.80 -3.28 4.05
CA PHE A 80 12.97 -4.50 4.09
C PHE A 80 11.47 -4.22 4.06
N ILE A 81 11.02 -3.16 4.71
CA ILE A 81 9.59 -2.97 5.02
C ILE A 81 8.93 -1.96 4.06
N ALA A 82 9.70 -1.03 3.48
CA ALA A 82 9.27 -0.07 2.46
C ALA A 82 7.99 0.69 2.88
N GLU A 83 6.94 0.70 2.06
CA GLU A 83 5.68 1.41 2.32
C GLU A 83 4.99 1.00 3.64
N TRP A 84 5.30 -0.16 4.21
CA TRP A 84 4.76 -0.57 5.51
C TRP A 84 5.41 0.17 6.68
N SER A 85 6.59 0.78 6.50
CA SER A 85 7.22 1.57 7.57
C SER A 85 6.40 2.80 7.93
N PHE A 86 5.69 3.37 6.96
CA PHE A 86 4.68 4.41 7.18
C PHE A 86 3.58 3.93 8.13
N LEU A 87 2.98 2.76 7.86
CA LEU A 87 1.86 2.24 8.67
C LEU A 87 2.31 1.88 10.09
N LEU A 88 3.50 1.31 10.22
CA LEU A 88 4.10 0.96 11.52
C LEU A 88 4.46 2.21 12.32
N THR A 89 4.98 3.22 11.64
CA THR A 89 5.26 4.52 12.26
C THR A 89 3.97 5.19 12.71
N GLU A 90 2.92 5.20 11.90
CA GLU A 90 1.61 5.77 12.29
C GLU A 90 0.98 5.00 13.46
N PHE A 91 1.15 3.68 13.49
CA PHE A 91 0.71 2.84 14.60
C PHE A 91 1.38 3.23 15.93
N GLU A 92 2.71 3.45 15.91
CA GLU A 92 3.52 3.76 17.10
C GLU A 92 3.51 5.25 17.49
N LYS A 93 3.46 6.13 16.49
CA LYS A 93 3.65 7.58 16.57
C LYS A 93 2.59 8.30 15.73
N PRO A 94 1.35 8.46 16.23
CA PRO A 94 0.25 9.00 15.42
C PRO A 94 0.56 10.38 14.83
N PHE A 95 0.43 10.52 13.52
CA PHE A 95 0.73 11.71 12.75
C PHE A 95 -0.20 11.91 11.54
N ALA A 96 -0.88 10.86 11.09
CA ALA A 96 -1.69 10.87 9.89
C ALA A 96 -3.02 11.61 10.09
N GLN A 97 -3.46 12.33 9.05
CA GLN A 97 -4.78 12.93 8.96
C GLN A 97 -5.71 11.96 8.21
N TYR A 98 -6.84 11.61 8.82
CA TYR A 98 -7.80 10.64 8.28
C TYR A 98 -9.04 11.35 7.68
N PRO A 99 -9.67 10.78 6.64
CA PRO A 99 -9.27 9.57 5.93
C PRO A 99 -8.03 9.82 5.07
N PHE A 100 -7.26 8.77 4.79
CA PHE A 100 -6.12 8.89 3.87
C PHE A 100 -5.96 7.69 2.94
N PHE A 101 -5.23 7.90 1.84
CA PHE A 101 -4.58 6.86 1.04
C PHE A 101 -3.06 7.04 1.08
N VAL A 102 -2.32 5.95 0.89
CA VAL A 102 -0.88 6.01 0.61
C VAL A 102 -0.58 5.56 -0.81
N VAL A 103 0.43 6.15 -1.44
CA VAL A 103 0.97 5.72 -2.73
C VAL A 103 2.49 5.87 -2.74
N SER A 104 3.18 5.11 -3.59
CA SER A 104 4.60 5.36 -3.85
C SER A 104 4.80 6.63 -4.68
N SER A 105 5.91 7.33 -4.49
CA SER A 105 6.38 8.40 -5.39
C SER A 105 6.59 7.94 -6.85
N ARG A 106 6.55 6.63 -7.10
CA ARG A 106 6.59 6.00 -8.43
C ARG A 106 5.22 5.59 -8.97
N PHE A 107 4.12 5.95 -8.30
CA PHE A 107 2.75 5.55 -8.69
C PHE A 107 2.49 5.75 -10.18
N PHE A 108 2.78 6.95 -10.70
CA PHE A 108 2.55 7.30 -12.09
C PHE A 108 3.45 6.57 -13.09
N GLU A 109 4.63 6.09 -12.68
CA GLU A 109 5.45 5.22 -13.53
C GLU A 109 4.82 3.84 -13.72
N LYS A 110 4.06 3.38 -12.72
CA LYS A 110 3.43 2.04 -12.71
C LYS A 110 2.00 2.07 -13.25
N ASN A 111 1.35 3.24 -13.21
CA ASN A 111 -0.05 3.40 -13.52
C ASN A 111 -0.28 4.40 -14.66
N LEU A 112 0.21 4.07 -15.85
CA LEU A 112 0.16 4.94 -17.03
C LEU A 112 -1.23 5.00 -17.67
N SER A 113 -2.03 3.94 -17.55
CA SER A 113 -3.35 3.83 -18.18
C SER A 113 -4.50 4.36 -17.31
N LEU A 114 -4.20 5.07 -16.21
CA LEU A 114 -5.27 5.60 -15.35
C LEU A 114 -6.12 6.57 -16.18
N PRO A 115 -7.41 6.28 -16.42
CA PRO A 115 -8.18 7.00 -17.43
C PRO A 115 -8.63 8.38 -16.98
N LEU A 116 -8.62 8.62 -15.67
CA LEU A 116 -8.97 9.87 -15.03
C LEU A 116 -7.76 10.42 -14.28
N GLU A 117 -7.75 11.74 -14.09
CA GLU A 117 -6.77 12.37 -13.21
C GLU A 117 -6.91 11.85 -11.76
N LEU A 118 -5.79 11.77 -11.04
CA LEU A 118 -5.75 11.15 -9.71
C LEU A 118 -6.69 11.83 -8.71
N GLN A 119 -6.83 13.16 -8.77
CA GLN A 119 -7.77 13.91 -7.94
C GLN A 119 -9.23 13.47 -8.15
N THR A 120 -9.61 13.20 -9.40
CA THR A 120 -10.96 12.72 -9.74
C THR A 120 -11.16 11.32 -9.20
N VAL A 121 -10.16 10.43 -9.36
CA VAL A 121 -10.20 9.07 -8.80
C VAL A 121 -10.35 9.11 -7.27
N LEU A 122 -9.59 9.99 -6.60
CA LEU A 122 -9.66 10.15 -5.15
C LEU A 122 -11.03 10.67 -4.68
N ALA A 123 -11.66 11.58 -5.43
CA ALA A 123 -13.00 12.07 -5.12
C ALA A 123 -14.05 10.95 -5.08
N PHE A 124 -13.87 9.87 -5.84
CA PHE A 124 -14.71 8.68 -5.77
C PHE A 124 -14.21 7.65 -4.73
N ALA A 125 -12.90 7.53 -4.54
CA ALA A 125 -12.30 6.54 -3.64
C ALA A 125 -12.52 6.87 -2.15
N PHE A 126 -12.40 8.13 -1.75
CA PHE A 126 -12.56 8.54 -0.34
C PHE A 126 -13.96 8.30 0.23
N PRO A 127 -15.06 8.61 -0.48
CA PRO A 127 -16.41 8.21 -0.06
C PRO A 127 -16.54 6.71 0.22
N CYS A 128 -15.84 5.87 -0.55
CA CYS A 128 -15.88 4.42 -0.34
C CYS A 128 -15.21 4.00 0.98
N LEU A 129 -14.19 4.73 1.46
CA LEU A 129 -13.60 4.46 2.78
C LEU A 129 -14.65 4.60 3.90
N LYS A 130 -15.62 5.52 3.78
CA LYS A 130 -16.69 5.66 4.78
C LYS A 130 -17.57 4.41 4.87
N CYS A 131 -17.74 3.68 3.76
CA CYS A 131 -18.57 2.48 3.69
C CYS A 131 -17.80 1.23 4.17
N TYR A 132 -16.53 1.11 3.77
CA TYR A 132 -15.78 -0.13 3.97
C TYR A 132 -14.70 -0.06 5.04
N GLY A 133 -14.27 1.13 5.45
CA GLY A 133 -13.13 1.33 6.37
C GLY A 133 -11.76 1.28 5.69
N TRP A 134 -11.62 0.49 4.62
CA TRP A 134 -10.40 0.29 3.86
C TRP A 134 -10.63 0.38 2.35
N GLY A 135 -9.57 0.71 1.62
CA GLY A 135 -9.58 0.59 0.16
C GLY A 135 -8.20 0.63 -0.46
N TYR A 136 -8.07 0.14 -1.68
CA TYR A 136 -6.83 0.12 -2.44
C TYR A 136 -6.91 1.01 -3.68
N LEU A 137 -5.80 1.67 -4.00
CA LEU A 137 -5.54 2.30 -5.28
C LEU A 137 -4.85 1.31 -6.23
N PRO A 138 -4.92 1.52 -7.56
CA PRO A 138 -4.29 0.61 -8.51
C PRO A 138 -2.78 0.59 -8.35
N SER A 139 -2.19 -0.59 -8.42
CA SER A 139 -0.74 -0.79 -8.26
C SER A 139 0.00 -1.19 -9.52
N TYR A 140 -0.72 -1.71 -10.51
CA TYR A 140 -0.21 -2.16 -11.80
C TYR A 140 -1.21 -1.89 -12.90
N ASP A 141 -0.70 -1.61 -14.10
CA ASP A 141 -1.45 -1.31 -15.33
C ASP A 141 -2.30 -2.45 -15.89
N ARG A 142 -3.32 -2.88 -15.13
CA ARG A 142 -4.25 -3.95 -15.50
C ARG A 142 -5.60 -3.79 -14.83
N LYS A 143 -6.65 -4.30 -15.47
CA LYS A 143 -7.98 -4.39 -14.87
C LYS A 143 -7.97 -5.33 -13.67
N ALA A 144 -8.75 -4.96 -12.66
CA ALA A 144 -8.85 -5.76 -11.45
C ALA A 144 -9.43 -7.13 -11.74
N ASN A 145 -8.85 -8.13 -11.08
CA ASN A 145 -9.21 -9.53 -11.23
C ASN A 145 -8.80 -10.32 -9.98
N PHE A 146 -9.29 -11.54 -9.87
CA PHE A 146 -8.75 -12.51 -8.94
C PHE A 146 -7.68 -13.36 -9.63
N GLN A 147 -6.57 -13.59 -8.91
CA GLN A 147 -5.50 -14.49 -9.31
C GLN A 147 -5.63 -15.81 -8.55
N ASP A 148 -5.47 -16.92 -9.27
CA ASP A 148 -5.46 -18.26 -8.68
C ASP A 148 -4.05 -18.61 -8.20
N LEU A 149 -3.86 -18.58 -6.87
CA LEU A 149 -2.60 -18.89 -6.21
C LEU A 149 -2.11 -20.31 -6.48
N GLN A 150 -3.03 -21.28 -6.62
CA GLN A 150 -2.66 -22.66 -6.94
C GLN A 150 -2.11 -22.74 -8.36
N PHE A 151 -2.78 -22.10 -9.33
CA PHE A 151 -2.25 -22.01 -10.69
C PHE A 151 -0.88 -21.32 -10.71
N TYR A 152 -0.73 -20.18 -10.04
CA TYR A 152 0.55 -19.45 -9.97
C TYR A 152 1.65 -20.30 -9.32
N LYS A 153 1.30 -21.12 -8.31
CA LYS A 153 2.23 -22.07 -7.69
C LYS A 153 2.69 -23.14 -8.68
N GLU A 154 1.75 -23.77 -9.38
CA GLU A 154 1.99 -24.85 -10.34
C GLU A 154 2.88 -24.39 -11.52
N VAL A 155 2.62 -23.20 -12.06
CA VAL A 155 3.42 -22.64 -13.17
C VAL A 155 4.68 -21.88 -12.72
N GLY A 156 4.92 -21.81 -11.41
CA GLY A 156 6.12 -21.20 -10.84
C GLY A 156 6.15 -19.67 -10.81
N TYR A 157 5.01 -19.00 -11.05
CA TYR A 157 4.87 -17.55 -10.95
C TYR A 157 4.58 -17.05 -9.54
N LEU A 158 4.18 -17.93 -8.63
CA LEU A 158 4.01 -17.56 -7.23
C LEU A 158 5.38 -17.28 -6.61
N GLY A 159 5.62 -16.02 -6.24
CA GLY A 159 6.90 -15.57 -5.68
C GLY A 159 7.23 -16.10 -4.28
N ILE A 160 6.35 -16.89 -3.67
CA ILE A 160 6.58 -17.53 -2.35
C ILE A 160 7.00 -19.00 -2.51
N LYS A 161 7.88 -19.49 -1.63
CA LYS A 161 8.29 -20.89 -1.56
C LYS A 161 7.27 -21.71 -0.75
N ASP A 162 7.36 -23.03 -0.82
CA ASP A 162 6.52 -23.91 0.01
C ASP A 162 6.75 -23.68 1.51
N GLU A 163 7.99 -23.40 1.92
CA GLU A 163 8.32 -23.00 3.29
C GLU A 163 7.67 -21.68 3.69
N GLY A 164 7.54 -20.74 2.75
CA GLY A 164 6.84 -19.48 2.96
C GLY A 164 5.33 -19.67 3.11
N ILE A 165 4.73 -20.52 2.28
CA ILE A 165 3.31 -20.90 2.39
C ILE A 165 3.06 -21.55 3.75
N ALA A 166 3.81 -22.60 4.09
CA ALA A 166 3.67 -23.29 5.37
C ALA A 166 3.89 -22.37 6.58
N PHE A 167 4.80 -21.40 6.45
CA PHE A 167 5.04 -20.40 7.48
C PHE A 167 3.84 -19.44 7.67
N LEU A 168 3.25 -18.92 6.58
CA LEU A 168 2.05 -18.09 6.65
C LEU A 168 0.85 -18.89 7.18
N ASP A 169 0.69 -20.14 6.74
CA ASP A 169 -0.35 -21.05 7.21
C ASP A 169 -0.28 -21.25 8.72
N GLY A 170 0.91 -21.56 9.24
CA GLY A 170 1.13 -21.75 10.67
C GLY A 170 0.93 -20.48 11.49
N LEU A 171 1.18 -19.30 10.91
CA LEU A 171 1.03 -18.02 11.59
C LEU A 171 -0.44 -17.56 11.67
N TYR A 172 -1.19 -17.72 10.57
CA TYR A 172 -2.52 -17.15 10.43
C TYR A 172 -3.66 -18.17 10.56
N GLY A 173 -3.35 -19.47 10.49
CA GLY A 173 -4.31 -20.56 10.59
C GLY A 173 -5.18 -20.74 9.34
N VAL A 174 -4.72 -20.27 8.18
CA VAL A 174 -5.40 -20.39 6.88
C VAL A 174 -4.45 -21.09 5.93
N ARG A 175 -4.89 -22.17 5.28
CA ARG A 175 -4.13 -22.82 4.21
C ARG A 175 -4.13 -21.90 2.99
N PHE A 176 -3.09 -21.09 2.85
CA PHE A 176 -3.08 -19.92 1.97
C PHE A 176 -3.41 -20.28 0.52
N VAL A 177 -2.87 -21.39 0.01
CA VAL A 177 -3.11 -21.82 -1.37
C VAL A 177 -4.39 -22.67 -1.52
N ASP A 178 -4.79 -23.42 -0.49
CA ASP A 178 -5.96 -24.31 -0.58
C ASP A 178 -7.27 -23.61 -0.25
N GLN A 179 -7.29 -22.78 0.80
CA GLN A 179 -8.48 -22.11 1.34
C GLN A 179 -8.61 -20.68 0.82
N TYR A 180 -7.48 -19.97 0.71
CA TYR A 180 -7.43 -18.61 0.18
C TYR A 180 -6.90 -18.59 -1.26
N ARG A 181 -7.36 -19.55 -2.07
CA ARG A 181 -6.88 -19.80 -3.43
C ARG A 181 -6.94 -18.57 -4.35
N MET A 182 -7.97 -17.75 -4.19
CA MET A 182 -8.21 -16.60 -5.04
C MET A 182 -7.84 -15.32 -4.28
N ILE A 183 -6.88 -14.56 -4.80
CA ILE A 183 -6.45 -13.27 -4.27
C ILE A 183 -6.80 -12.16 -5.26
N SER A 184 -7.40 -11.07 -4.81
CA SER A 184 -7.60 -9.93 -5.68
C SER A 184 -6.25 -9.28 -6.03
N ASP A 185 -6.16 -8.67 -7.21
CA ASP A 185 -4.89 -8.22 -7.76
C ASP A 185 -4.42 -6.82 -7.30
N PHE A 186 -4.97 -6.33 -6.18
CA PHE A 186 -4.59 -5.10 -5.47
C PHE A 186 -3.29 -5.26 -4.67
N PHE A 187 -2.22 -5.66 -5.34
CA PHE A 187 -0.89 -5.78 -4.75
C PHE A 187 -0.27 -4.40 -4.48
N CYS A 188 0.88 -4.31 -3.80
CA CYS A 188 1.39 -3.07 -3.20
C CYS A 188 0.48 -2.49 -2.11
N ASN A 189 1.09 -1.93 -1.07
CA ASN A 189 0.36 -1.31 0.04
C ASN A 189 -0.14 0.09 -0.32
N TYR A 190 -0.75 0.30 -1.49
CA TYR A 190 -1.41 1.57 -1.86
C TYR A 190 -2.81 1.63 -1.26
N ILE A 191 -2.86 1.41 0.06
CA ILE A 191 -4.07 1.25 0.84
C ILE A 191 -4.47 2.58 1.49
N GLY A 192 -5.75 2.76 1.71
CA GLY A 192 -6.33 3.84 2.49
C GLY A 192 -7.15 3.35 3.66
N PHE A 193 -7.31 4.24 4.64
CA PHE A 193 -8.01 3.98 5.89
C PHE A 193 -8.96 5.13 6.21
N GLN A 194 -10.17 4.77 6.63
CA GLN A 194 -11.18 5.74 7.04
C GLN A 194 -10.83 6.41 8.38
N SER A 195 -10.23 5.65 9.30
CA SER A 195 -9.87 6.14 10.64
C SER A 195 -8.66 5.40 11.20
N ARG A 196 -8.13 5.91 12.31
CA ARG A 196 -6.99 5.31 13.00
C ARG A 196 -7.29 3.91 13.53
N GLU A 197 -8.53 3.66 13.93
CA GLU A 197 -8.98 2.34 14.40
C GLU A 197 -8.84 1.30 13.27
N HIS A 198 -9.28 1.64 12.05
CA HIS A 198 -9.14 0.78 10.88
C HIS A 198 -7.67 0.47 10.54
N LEU A 199 -6.78 1.47 10.68
CA LEU A 199 -5.34 1.25 10.53
C LEU A 199 -4.81 0.34 11.63
N ILE A 200 -5.18 0.54 12.89
CA ILE A 200 -4.72 -0.29 14.01
C ILE A 200 -5.12 -1.74 13.85
N GLU A 201 -6.35 -2.01 13.42
CA GLU A 201 -6.85 -3.37 13.17
C GLU A 201 -6.01 -4.05 12.09
N TYR A 202 -5.81 -3.35 10.98
CA TYR A 202 -4.97 -3.81 9.88
C TYR A 202 -3.53 -4.05 10.36
N VAL A 203 -2.94 -3.13 11.14
CA VAL A 203 -1.59 -3.27 11.71
C VAL A 203 -1.44 -4.46 12.61
N LYS A 204 -2.36 -4.61 13.56
CA LYS A 204 -2.33 -5.72 14.51
C LYS A 204 -2.39 -7.08 13.83
N PHE A 205 -2.99 -7.16 12.64
CA PHE A 205 -3.00 -8.38 11.87
C PHE A 205 -1.60 -8.81 11.41
N TYR A 206 -0.75 -7.90 10.91
CA TYR A 206 0.59 -8.24 10.42
C TYR A 206 1.70 -8.16 11.46
N LEU A 207 1.47 -7.54 12.63
CA LEU A 207 2.47 -7.52 13.71
C LEU A 207 3.04 -8.91 14.06
N PRO A 208 2.25 -10.00 14.14
CA PRO A 208 2.79 -11.34 14.35
C PRO A 208 3.80 -11.77 13.28
N LEU A 209 3.59 -11.39 12.02
CA LEU A 209 4.54 -11.67 10.93
C LEU A 209 5.82 -10.87 11.13
N ILE A 210 5.70 -9.56 11.34
CA ILE A 210 6.85 -8.65 11.52
C ILE A 210 7.71 -9.09 12.69
N ARG A 211 7.12 -9.40 13.84
CA ARG A 211 7.83 -9.81 15.06
C ARG A 211 8.56 -11.16 14.95
N ARG A 212 8.36 -11.91 13.86
CA ARG A 212 9.15 -13.12 13.56
C ARG A 212 10.43 -12.82 12.79
N PHE A 213 10.52 -11.65 12.17
CA PHE A 213 11.65 -11.23 11.35
C PHE A 213 12.46 -10.11 11.99
N PHE A 214 11.85 -9.32 12.86
CA PHE A 214 12.47 -8.18 13.51
C PHE A 214 12.40 -8.32 15.04
N ASP A 215 13.49 -7.96 15.73
CA ASP A 215 13.48 -7.76 17.17
C ASP A 215 12.84 -6.42 17.57
N ALA A 216 12.89 -6.08 18.86
CA ALA A 216 12.31 -4.84 19.39
C ALA A 216 13.02 -3.57 18.86
N ASP A 217 14.26 -3.70 18.39
CA ASP A 217 15.09 -2.60 17.88
C ASP A 217 15.12 -2.59 16.34
N TRP A 218 14.21 -3.32 15.69
CA TRP A 218 14.10 -3.45 14.24
C TRP A 218 15.32 -4.13 13.56
N ASN A 219 16.13 -4.90 14.30
CA ASN A 219 17.15 -5.73 13.69
C ASN A 219 16.56 -7.01 13.14
N ILE A 220 17.07 -7.44 11.98
CA ILE A 220 16.65 -8.69 11.36
C ILE A 220 17.14 -9.90 12.17
N VAL A 221 16.21 -10.72 12.66
CA VAL A 221 16.49 -11.95 13.42
C VAL A 221 16.21 -13.23 12.63
N ARG A 222 15.59 -13.09 11.46
CA ARG A 222 15.28 -14.20 10.54
C ARG A 222 15.40 -13.70 9.12
N GLN A 223 15.98 -14.51 8.23
CA GLN A 223 16.19 -14.12 6.82
C GLN A 223 14.92 -14.37 5.98
N PRO A 224 14.30 -13.33 5.39
CA PRO A 224 13.13 -13.45 4.50
C PRO A 224 13.34 -14.34 3.26
N GLU A 225 14.57 -14.42 2.75
CA GLU A 225 14.97 -15.20 1.57
C GLU A 225 14.66 -16.69 1.69
N LEU A 226 14.53 -17.20 2.91
CA LEU A 226 14.16 -18.58 3.17
C LEU A 226 12.73 -18.88 2.72
N TYR A 227 11.87 -17.86 2.61
CA TYR A 227 10.45 -18.01 2.39
C TYR A 227 9.99 -17.57 1.00
N VAL A 228 10.80 -16.81 0.27
CA VAL A 228 10.46 -16.29 -1.06
C VAL A 228 11.38 -16.82 -2.15
N ARG A 229 10.86 -16.89 -3.37
CA ARG A 229 11.62 -17.28 -4.55
C ARG A 229 12.35 -16.06 -5.09
N ARG A 230 13.68 -16.15 -5.19
CA ARG A 230 14.45 -15.21 -6.00
C ARG A 230 14.30 -15.60 -7.46
N THR A 231 13.47 -14.88 -8.18
CA THR A 231 13.19 -15.20 -9.59
C THR A 231 14.23 -14.58 -10.51
N GLY A 232 15.01 -13.60 -10.03
CA GLY A 232 16.01 -12.88 -10.82
C GLY A 232 15.41 -12.01 -11.94
N THR A 233 14.10 -12.13 -12.18
CA THR A 233 13.30 -11.38 -13.14
C THR A 233 12.54 -10.24 -12.48
N TYR A 234 12.25 -10.33 -11.18
CA TYR A 234 11.75 -9.21 -10.37
C TYR A 234 12.90 -8.43 -9.74
N ARG A 235 12.98 -7.13 -10.08
CA ARG A 235 14.01 -6.17 -9.64
C ARG A 235 14.23 -6.20 -8.13
N ASN A 236 15.50 -6.27 -7.69
CA ASN A 236 15.95 -5.97 -6.31
C ASN A 236 14.91 -6.33 -5.26
N GLU A 237 14.51 -7.61 -5.25
CA GLU A 237 13.40 -8.08 -4.44
C GLU A 237 13.62 -7.62 -2.99
N LYS A 238 12.57 -7.05 -2.40
CA LYS A 238 12.45 -6.95 -0.95
C LYS A 238 11.62 -8.17 -0.53
N PRO A 239 12.24 -9.35 -0.33
CA PRO A 239 11.58 -10.57 0.12
C PRO A 239 10.50 -10.39 1.18
N PHE A 240 10.76 -9.53 2.16
CA PHE A 240 9.84 -9.30 3.24
C PHE A 240 8.57 -8.56 2.78
N THR A 241 8.69 -7.61 1.86
CA THR A 241 7.56 -6.93 1.22
C THR A 241 6.62 -7.91 0.54
N LEU A 242 7.13 -8.94 -0.14
CA LEU A 242 6.26 -9.95 -0.76
C LEU A 242 5.47 -10.76 0.27
N LEU A 243 6.08 -11.12 1.40
CA LEU A 243 5.36 -11.78 2.50
C LEU A 243 4.26 -10.86 3.08
N LEU A 244 4.55 -9.56 3.17
CA LEU A 244 3.59 -8.56 3.64
C LEU A 244 2.43 -8.36 2.65
N GLU A 245 2.68 -8.38 1.34
CA GLU A 245 1.64 -8.34 0.30
C GLU A 245 0.73 -9.57 0.35
N MET A 246 1.26 -10.75 0.67
CA MET A 246 0.42 -11.94 0.85
C MET A 246 -0.43 -11.84 2.12
N ALA A 247 0.15 -11.32 3.21
CA ALA A 247 -0.55 -11.14 4.48
C ALA A 247 -1.60 -10.02 4.45
N SER A 248 -1.40 -8.96 3.66
CA SER A 248 -2.31 -7.81 3.59
C SER A 248 -3.71 -8.21 3.14
N HIS A 249 -3.82 -9.05 2.12
CA HIS A 249 -5.12 -9.50 1.65
C HIS A 249 -5.74 -10.55 2.57
N LEU A 250 -4.91 -11.37 3.22
CA LEU A 250 -5.37 -12.38 4.18
C LEU A 250 -6.13 -11.74 5.36
N PHE A 251 -5.84 -10.48 5.70
CA PHE A 251 -6.62 -9.71 6.68
C PHE A 251 -8.11 -9.67 6.31
N PHE A 252 -8.44 -9.33 5.06
CA PHE A 252 -9.83 -9.20 4.62
C PHE A 252 -10.52 -10.57 4.58
N TYR A 253 -9.84 -11.58 4.03
CA TYR A 253 -10.34 -12.96 4.00
C TYR A 253 -10.65 -13.49 5.41
N LYS A 254 -9.67 -13.43 6.32
CA LYS A 254 -9.79 -14.03 7.66
C LYS A 254 -10.86 -13.35 8.51
N ASN A 255 -10.97 -12.03 8.40
CA ASN A 255 -11.92 -11.24 9.19
C ASN A 255 -13.29 -11.11 8.53
N ASN A 256 -13.52 -11.72 7.35
CA ASN A 256 -14.76 -11.61 6.59
C ASN A 256 -15.12 -10.14 6.30
N LEU A 257 -14.13 -9.36 5.89
CA LEU A 257 -14.25 -7.95 5.61
C LEU A 257 -14.22 -7.71 4.10
N ARG A 258 -14.99 -6.72 3.66
CA ARG A 258 -14.93 -6.21 2.30
C ARG A 258 -14.12 -4.92 2.27
N PHE A 259 -13.59 -4.59 1.11
CA PHE A 259 -12.92 -3.32 0.88
C PHE A 259 -13.28 -2.73 -0.49
N CYS A 260 -12.94 -1.47 -0.67
CA CYS A 260 -13.07 -0.78 -1.95
C CYS A 260 -11.78 -0.88 -2.77
N GLY A 261 -11.83 -1.44 -3.97
CA GLY A 261 -10.69 -1.53 -4.87
C GLY A 261 -10.85 -0.62 -6.08
N VAL A 262 -9.92 0.33 -6.28
CA VAL A 262 -9.88 1.20 -7.45
C VAL A 262 -9.04 0.57 -8.56
N SER A 263 -9.65 0.36 -9.72
CA SER A 263 -9.10 -0.32 -10.89
C SER A 263 -9.13 0.59 -12.13
N TYR A 264 -8.61 0.11 -13.25
CA TYR A 264 -8.60 0.80 -14.55
C TYR A 264 -9.93 0.82 -15.28
N ASP A 265 -10.90 0.05 -14.81
CA ASP A 265 -12.26 -0.01 -15.35
C ASP A 265 -13.33 0.55 -14.42
N GLY A 266 -12.98 0.83 -13.17
CA GLY A 266 -13.89 1.42 -12.20
C GLY A 266 -13.44 1.28 -10.77
N ILE A 267 -14.37 1.54 -9.85
CA ILE A 267 -14.25 1.20 -8.44
C ILE A 267 -15.10 -0.03 -8.17
N HIS A 268 -14.55 -0.95 -7.37
CA HIS A 268 -15.18 -2.22 -7.06
C HIS A 268 -15.33 -2.43 -5.55
N GLU A 269 -16.44 -3.04 -5.14
CA GLU A 269 -16.53 -3.74 -3.85
C GLU A 269 -15.81 -5.08 -4.02
N VAL A 270 -14.86 -5.38 -3.15
CA VAL A 270 -14.09 -6.63 -3.17
C VAL A 270 -14.37 -7.42 -1.89
N ASP A 271 -14.75 -8.68 -2.07
CA ASP A 271 -14.92 -9.68 -1.02
C ASP A 271 -13.98 -10.85 -1.31
N GLU A 272 -12.85 -10.89 -0.61
CA GLU A 272 -11.81 -11.91 -0.77
C GLU A 272 -12.30 -13.30 -0.34
N ARG A 273 -13.25 -13.37 0.59
CA ARG A 273 -13.76 -14.65 1.11
C ARG A 273 -14.66 -15.33 0.10
N GLU A 274 -15.57 -14.56 -0.49
CA GLU A 274 -16.53 -15.07 -1.45
C GLU A 274 -16.02 -14.99 -2.90
N THR A 275 -14.81 -14.44 -3.12
CA THR A 275 -14.22 -14.20 -4.46
C THR A 275 -15.15 -13.34 -5.33
N ILE A 276 -15.63 -12.24 -4.76
CA ILE A 276 -16.56 -11.32 -5.42
C ILE A 276 -15.87 -9.99 -5.68
N MET A 277 -16.00 -9.50 -6.90
CA MET A 277 -15.61 -8.15 -7.30
C MET A 277 -16.79 -7.51 -8.03
N ARG A 278 -17.51 -6.61 -7.36
CA ARG A 278 -18.70 -5.95 -7.92
C ARG A 278 -18.38 -4.51 -8.27
N PRO A 279 -18.64 -4.06 -9.50
CA PRO A 279 -18.48 -2.66 -9.84
C PRO A 279 -19.45 -1.80 -9.00
N ILE A 280 -18.91 -0.76 -8.36
CA ILE A 280 -19.65 0.32 -7.71
C ILE A 280 -19.91 1.43 -8.72
N ILE A 281 -18.86 1.79 -9.47
CA ILE A 281 -18.92 2.75 -10.57
C ILE A 281 -17.91 2.31 -11.62
N THR A 282 -18.26 2.44 -12.90
CA THR A 282 -17.33 2.25 -14.01
C THR A 282 -16.91 3.60 -14.58
N TRP A 283 -15.71 3.72 -15.15
CA TRP A 283 -15.21 5.05 -15.57
C TRP A 283 -16.00 5.69 -16.72
N ASP A 284 -16.67 4.89 -17.53
CA ASP A 284 -17.64 5.33 -18.54
C ASP A 284 -18.92 5.95 -17.92
N GLN A 285 -19.24 5.63 -16.67
CA GLN A 285 -20.34 6.25 -15.92
C GLN A 285 -19.92 7.50 -15.15
N ALA A 286 -18.61 7.67 -14.93
CA ALA A 286 -18.03 8.76 -14.15
C ALA A 286 -17.71 10.02 -14.98
N GLY A 287 -17.84 9.94 -16.31
CA GLY A 287 -17.47 10.99 -17.28
C GLY A 287 -18.66 11.58 -18.03
#